data_AF-A0A6I2ISZ5-F1
#
_entry.id   AF-A0A6I2ISZ5-F1
#
_cell.length_a   1.000
_cell.length_b   1.000
_cell.length_c   1.000
_cell.angle_alpha   90.00
_cell.angle_beta   90.00
_cell.angle_gamma   90.00
#
_symmetry.space_group_name_H-M   'P 1'
#
loop_
_entity.id
_entity.type
_entity.pdbx_description
1 polymer ?
#
loop_
_entity_poly.entity_id
_entity_poly.type
_entity_poly.pdbx_seq_one_letter_code
_entity_poly.pdbx_strand_id
1 'polypeptide(L)'
;MTIQAMTFSQVAKAVRLTREQLYATLRATELIESVGFERVYQTKGDGKQSYMTERFDGTYIINNSMGQKDANGKVVFHQLLDSRIIEVLKEQMCHQG
;
A
#
# COMPACT_ATOMS: atom_id res chain seq x y z
N MET A 1 -19.93 -8.50 -1.05
CA MET A 1 -18.65 -8.58 -1.78
C MET A 1 -17.60 -9.16 -0.86
N THR A 2 -16.79 -10.10 -1.33
CA THR A 2 -15.67 -10.65 -0.55
C THR A 2 -14.56 -9.60 -0.48
N ILE A 3 -14.03 -9.34 0.72
CA ILE A 3 -12.87 -8.46 0.91
C ILE A 3 -11.68 -9.10 0.21
N GLN A 4 -11.19 -8.48 -0.87
CA GLN A 4 -10.03 -8.94 -1.60
C GLN A 4 -8.85 -8.00 -1.32
N ALA A 5 -7.76 -8.54 -0.79
CA ALA A 5 -6.52 -7.78 -0.62
C ALA A 5 -5.80 -7.64 -1.96
N MET A 6 -5.52 -6.40 -2.35
CA MET A 6 -4.90 -6.04 -3.63
C MET A 6 -3.65 -5.20 -3.40
N THR A 7 -2.64 -5.41 -4.24
CA THR A 7 -1.46 -4.52 -4.23
C THR A 7 -1.86 -3.12 -4.70
N PHE A 8 -1.13 -2.09 -4.24
CA PHE A 8 -1.29 -0.71 -4.73
C PHE A 8 -1.27 -0.64 -6.27
N SER A 9 -0.42 -1.41 -6.93
CA SER A 9 -0.36 -1.47 -8.39
C SER A 9 -1.61 -2.08 -9.03
N GLN A 10 -2.23 -3.09 -8.41
CA GLN A 10 -3.49 -3.64 -8.91
C GLN A 10 -4.64 -2.64 -8.74
N VAL A 11 -4.71 -1.94 -7.61
CA VAL A 11 -5.70 -0.87 -7.40
C VAL A 11 -5.50 0.26 -8.40
N ALA A 12 -4.27 0.75 -8.57
CA ALA A 12 -3.95 1.82 -9.53
C ALA A 12 -4.44 1.48 -10.95
N LYS A 13 -4.18 0.24 -11.40
CA LYS A 13 -4.70 -0.25 -12.70
C LYS A 13 -6.23 -0.28 -12.74
N ALA A 14 -6.90 -0.70 -11.67
CA ALA A 14 -8.36 -0.79 -11.61
C ALA A 14 -9.05 0.58 -11.68
N VAL A 15 -8.40 1.63 -11.16
CA VAL A 15 -8.88 3.03 -11.24
C VAL A 15 -8.23 3.85 -12.36
N ARG A 16 -7.44 3.21 -13.24
CA ARG A 16 -6.75 3.83 -14.37
C ARG A 16 -5.81 5.00 -13.98
N LEU A 17 -5.16 4.88 -12.83
CA LEU A 17 -4.15 5.83 -12.35
C LEU A 17 -2.75 5.24 -12.44
N THR A 18 -1.73 6.09 -12.53
CA THR A 18 -0.37 5.68 -12.19
C THR A 18 -0.26 5.39 -10.69
N ARG A 19 0.80 4.70 -10.28
CA ARG A 19 1.04 4.42 -8.86
C ARG A 19 1.23 5.72 -8.07
N GLU A 20 1.93 6.70 -8.63
CA GLU A 20 2.16 8.00 -8.00
C GLU A 20 0.86 8.79 -7.84
N GLN A 21 0.03 8.81 -8.89
CA GLN A 21 -1.30 9.43 -8.83
C GLN A 21 -2.18 8.76 -7.78
N LEU A 22 -2.17 7.42 -7.71
CA LEU A 22 -2.90 6.71 -6.66
C LEU A 22 -2.46 7.16 -5.26
N TYR A 23 -1.16 7.21 -4.97
CA TYR A 23 -0.69 7.67 -3.66
C TYR A 23 -1.09 9.11 -3.37
N ALA A 24 -0.99 10.01 -4.36
CA ALA A 24 -1.39 11.39 -4.21
C ALA A 24 -2.89 11.50 -3.91
N THR A 25 -3.74 10.79 -4.65
CA THR A 25 -5.19 10.75 -4.42
C THR A 25 -5.52 10.21 -3.04
N LEU A 26 -4.95 9.06 -2.66
CA LEU A 26 -5.21 8.43 -1.36
C LEU A 26 -4.83 9.34 -0.17
N ARG A 27 -3.75 10.12 -0.30
CA ARG A 27 -3.36 11.11 0.72
C ARG A 27 -4.26 12.33 0.70
N ALA A 28 -4.58 12.85 -0.48
CA ALA A 28 -5.43 14.03 -0.63
C ALA A 28 -6.87 13.80 -0.12
N THR A 29 -7.32 12.55 -0.13
CA THR A 29 -8.65 12.16 0.35
C THR A 29 -8.61 11.50 1.73
N GLU A 30 -7.47 11.59 2.42
CA GLU A 30 -7.24 11.09 3.79
C GLU A 30 -7.58 9.60 3.96
N LEU A 31 -7.58 8.83 2.86
CA LEU A 31 -7.81 7.38 2.87
C LEU A 31 -6.59 6.62 3.38
N ILE A 32 -5.40 7.24 3.29
CA ILE A 32 -4.17 6.78 3.92
C ILE A 32 -3.39 7.95 4.52
N GLU A 33 -2.68 7.69 5.62
CA GLU A 33 -1.71 8.60 6.22
C GLU A 33 -0.33 7.92 6.27
N SER A 34 0.73 8.65 5.96
CA SER A 34 2.10 8.12 6.13
C SER A 34 2.48 8.16 7.60
N VAL A 35 2.79 6.99 8.18
CA VAL A 35 3.22 6.87 9.58
C VAL A 35 4.74 6.72 9.72
N GLY A 36 5.47 6.91 8.62
CA GLY A 36 6.93 6.89 8.59
C GLY A 36 7.51 5.79 7.70
N PHE A 37 8.81 5.54 7.86
CA PHE A 37 9.57 4.62 7.03
C PHE A 37 10.25 3.56 7.89
N GLU A 38 10.09 2.29 7.51
CA GLU A 38 10.79 1.18 8.14
C GLU A 38 11.86 0.62 7.19
N ARG A 39 13.06 0.36 7.73
CA ARG A 39 14.11 -0.34 6.97
C ARG A 39 13.87 -1.83 7.05
N VAL A 40 13.75 -2.46 5.89
CA VAL A 40 13.52 -3.90 5.75
C VAL A 40 14.66 -4.55 5.00
N TYR A 41 14.88 -5.82 5.27
CA TYR A 41 15.94 -6.61 4.67
C TYR A 41 15.37 -7.80 3.93
N GLN A 42 15.90 -8.03 2.74
CA GLN A 42 15.58 -9.20 1.91
C GLN A 42 16.87 -9.85 1.41
N THR A 43 16.84 -11.17 1.29
CA THR A 43 17.90 -11.92 0.61
C THR A 43 17.62 -11.94 -0.88
N LYS A 44 18.57 -11.51 -1.71
CA LYS A 44 18.46 -11.53 -3.17
C LYS A 44 19.75 -12.09 -3.75
N GLY A 45 19.68 -13.30 -4.33
CA GLY A 45 20.87 -14.06 -4.73
C GLY A 45 21.72 -14.40 -3.51
N ASP A 46 23.03 -14.17 -3.61
CA ASP A 46 24.01 -14.41 -2.54
C ASP A 46 24.11 -13.26 -1.51
N GLY A 47 23.34 -12.18 -1.67
CA GLY A 47 23.46 -10.97 -0.86
C GLY A 47 22.23 -10.62 -0.02
N LYS A 48 22.46 -9.98 1.13
CA LYS A 48 21.42 -9.28 1.91
C LYS A 48 21.31 -7.83 1.44
N GLN A 49 20.14 -7.46 0.92
CA GLN A 49 19.83 -6.09 0.52
C GLN A 49 18.87 -5.46 1.53
N SER A 50 19.04 -4.17 1.79
CA SER A 50 18.09 -3.38 2.59
C SER A 50 17.47 -2.27 1.78
N TYR A 51 16.20 -1.98 2.03
CA TYR A 51 15.54 -0.79 1.49
C TYR A 51 14.58 -0.19 2.51
N MET A 52 14.22 1.07 2.31
CA MET A 52 13.21 1.75 3.13
C MET A 52 11.84 1.49 2.52
N THR A 53 10.88 1.03 3.32
CA THR A 53 9.47 0.98 2.94
C THR A 53 8.71 2.02 3.73
N GLU A 54 7.94 2.85 3.04
CA GLU A 54 6.96 3.72 3.69
C GLU A 54 5.85 2.87 4.30
N ARG A 55 5.33 3.31 5.44
CA ARG A 55 4.24 2.68 6.17
C ARG A 55 3.05 3.61 6.16
N PHE A 56 1.88 3.03 5.93
CA PHE A 56 0.63 3.77 5.91
C PHE A 56 -0.33 3.28 6.98
N ASP A 57 -1.07 4.20 7.59
CA ASP A 57 -2.30 3.87 8.31
C ASP A 57 -3.51 4.26 7.45
N GLY A 58 -4.67 3.65 7.71
CA GLY A 58 -5.90 3.95 7.00
C GLY A 58 -6.88 2.78 6.96
N THR A 59 -8.16 3.10 6.82
CA THR A 59 -9.29 2.15 6.89
C THR A 59 -9.17 0.98 5.91
N TYR A 60 -8.55 1.21 4.75
CA TYR A 60 -8.42 0.22 3.68
C TYR A 60 -7.04 -0.44 3.64
N ILE A 61 -6.14 -0.12 4.58
CA ILE A 61 -4.82 -0.74 4.66
C ILE A 61 -4.94 -2.14 5.27
N ILE A 62 -4.46 -3.14 4.54
CA ILE A 62 -4.39 -4.53 5.00
C ILE A 62 -2.92 -4.91 5.13
N ASN A 63 -2.52 -5.36 6.31
CA ASN A 63 -1.22 -6.00 6.51
C ASN A 63 -1.30 -7.47 6.06
N ASN A 64 -0.58 -7.83 5.01
CA ASN A 64 -0.47 -9.22 4.56
C ASN A 64 0.35 -10.03 5.58
N SER A 65 0.01 -11.31 5.79
CA SER A 65 0.77 -12.22 6.66
C SER A 65 2.22 -12.44 6.21
N MET A 66 2.52 -12.15 4.94
CA MET A 66 3.89 -12.12 4.41
C MET A 66 4.52 -10.74 4.59
N GLY A 67 5.60 -10.68 5.36
CA GLY A 67 6.40 -9.49 5.60
C GLY A 67 7.90 -9.74 5.46
N GLN A 68 8.67 -8.67 5.60
CA GLN A 68 10.12 -8.71 5.63
C GLN A 68 10.64 -8.42 7.04
N LYS A 69 11.86 -8.82 7.34
CA LYS A 69 12.45 -8.58 8.66
C LYS A 69 13.21 -7.26 8.67
N ASP A 70 13.09 -6.53 9.77
CA ASP A 70 13.98 -5.41 10.08
C ASP A 70 15.36 -5.91 10.60
N ALA A 71 16.19 -4.98 11.09
CA ALA A 71 17.51 -5.30 11.63
C ALA A 71 17.45 -6.17 12.91
N ASN A 72 16.36 -6.07 13.67
CA ASN A 72 16.14 -6.76 14.94
C ASN A 72 15.37 -8.07 14.77
N GLY A 73 14.99 -8.43 13.55
CA GLY A 73 14.21 -9.63 13.24
C GLY A 73 12.69 -9.46 13.41
N LYS A 74 12.19 -8.26 13.72
CA LYS A 74 10.76 -7.95 13.75
C LYS A 74 10.21 -8.01 12.33
N VAL A 75 9.02 -8.60 12.18
CA VAL A 75 8.34 -8.67 10.88
C VAL A 75 7.63 -7.36 10.59
N VAL A 76 8.00 -6.76 9.45
CA VAL A 76 7.33 -5.63 8.81
C VAL A 76 6.48 -6.18 7.68
N PHE A 77 5.17 -6.25 7.90
CA PHE A 77 4.21 -6.84 6.96
C PHE A 77 4.06 -6.01 5.69
N HIS A 78 3.95 -6.65 4.53
CA HIS A 78 3.59 -5.91 3.31
C HIS A 78 2.19 -5.29 3.45
N GLN A 79 2.04 -4.05 2.99
CA GLN A 79 0.75 -3.38 2.98
C GLN A 79 0.08 -3.54 1.63
N LEU A 80 -1.17 -3.99 1.70
CA LEU A 80 -2.12 -4.12 0.62
C LEU A 80 -3.30 -3.17 0.88
N LEU A 81 -4.16 -3.06 -0.12
CA LEU A 81 -5.41 -2.32 -0.04
C LEU A 81 -6.58 -3.29 -0.12
N ASP A 82 -7.61 -3.03 0.66
CA ASP A 82 -8.93 -3.64 0.50
C ASP A 82 -9.55 -3.17 -0.83
N SER A 83 -10.03 -4.13 -1.64
CA SER A 83 -10.65 -3.87 -2.94
C SER A 83 -11.81 -2.87 -2.92
N ARG A 84 -12.50 -2.71 -1.78
CA ARG A 84 -13.59 -1.71 -1.60
C ARG A 84 -13.13 -0.28 -1.85
N ILE A 85 -11.84 0.00 -1.73
CA ILE A 85 -11.27 1.33 -2.01
C ILE A 85 -11.47 1.74 -3.48
N ILE A 86 -11.61 0.78 -4.40
CA ILE A 86 -11.79 1.06 -5.83
C ILE A 86 -13.10 1.80 -6.08
N GLU A 87 -14.19 1.43 -5.40
CA GLU A 87 -15.49 2.09 -5.54
C GLU A 87 -15.43 3.51 -4.97
N VAL A 88 -14.88 3.66 -3.76
CA VAL A 88 -14.69 4.97 -3.11
C VAL A 88 -13.88 5.92 -4.00
N LEU A 89 -12.76 5.44 -4.57
CA LEU A 89 -11.93 6.23 -5.47
C LEU A 89 -12.69 6.64 -6.74
N LYS A 90 -13.46 5.72 -7.33
CA LYS A 90 -14.27 6.03 -8.52
C LYS A 90 -15.34 7.06 -8.23
N GLU A 91 -16.03 6.96 -7.10
CA GLU A 91 -17.03 7.94 -6.66
C GLU A 91 -16.40 9.33 -6.48
N GLN A 92 -15.27 9.41 -5.77
CA GLN A 92 -14.55 10.67 -5.57
C GLN A 92 -14.09 11.31 -6.90
N MET A 93 -13.61 10.49 -7.84
CA MET A 93 -13.19 10.97 -9.16
C MET A 93 -14.36 11.42 -10.04
N CYS A 94 -15.54 10.80 -9.91
CA CYS A 94 -16.75 11.19 -10.65
C CYS A 94 -17.35 12.52 -10.17
N HIS A 95 -17.20 12.86 -8.87
CA HIS A 95 -17.68 14.14 -8.32
C HIS A 95 -16.72 15.32 -8.53
N GLN A 96 -15.53 15.07 -9.09
CA GLN A 96 -14.54 16.11 -9.43
C GLN A 96 -14.57 16.52 -10.92
N GLY A 97 -15.52 16.02 -11.71
CA GLY A 97 -15.69 16.28 -13.15
C GLY A 97 -16.81 17.26 -13.47
#